data_AF-A0A7S3JLF3-F1
#
_entry.id   AF-A0A7S3JLF3-F1
#
_cell.length_a   1.000
_cell.length_b   1.000
_cell.length_c   1.000
_cell.angle_alpha   90.00
_cell.angle_beta   90.00
_cell.angle_gamma   90.00
#
_symmetry.space_group_name_H-M   'P 1'
#
loop_
_entity.id
_entity.type
_entity.pdbx_description
1 polymer ?
#
loop_
_entity_poly.entity_id
_entity_poly.type
_entity_poly.pdbx_seq_one_letter_code
_entity_poly.pdbx_strand_id
1 'polypeptide(L)'
;IGYKMEDDDEIDSKYSHVGKKLKIEEEKGGYLYVQLRKFINVIDELRDVGLQEHISLPRIAVLGQQSSGKSSVLENIVGIDMLPRGAGLCTRRPLEMRLNHLYEDDAKAWATFDEIPGEKFTDFNKVRMKIEELTDKVAGTE
;
A
#
# COMPACT_ATOMS: atom_id res chain seq x y z
N ILE A 1 -1.38 7.78 3.88
CA ILE A 1 -0.12 7.73 3.11
C ILE A 1 -0.35 8.54 1.85
N GLY A 2 0.35 9.68 1.74
CA GLY A 2 0.41 10.45 0.52
C GLY A 2 1.42 9.81 -0.42
N TYR A 3 1.02 9.45 -1.63
CA TYR A 3 1.92 8.90 -2.64
C TYR A 3 1.61 9.51 -4.00
N LYS A 4 2.63 9.54 -4.86
CA LYS A 4 2.50 9.93 -6.25
C LYS A 4 2.15 8.69 -7.08
N MET A 5 1.18 8.82 -7.97
CA MET A 5 0.95 7.82 -9.00
C MET A 5 2.03 7.92 -10.07
N GLU A 6 2.65 6.79 -10.41
CA GLU A 6 3.35 6.64 -11.69
C GLU A 6 2.29 6.67 -12.80
N ASP A 7 2.59 7.33 -13.93
CA ASP A 7 1.67 7.34 -15.06
C ASP A 7 1.43 5.91 -15.59
N ASP A 8 0.26 5.66 -16.20
CA ASP A 8 -0.12 4.34 -16.74
C ASP A 8 0.98 3.75 -17.66
N ASP A 9 1.64 4.61 -18.47
CA ASP A 9 2.75 4.23 -19.35
C ASP A 9 4.04 3.82 -18.60
N GLU A 10 4.32 4.46 -17.46
CA GLU A 10 5.47 4.16 -16.60
C GLU A 10 5.27 2.84 -15.85
N ILE A 11 4.04 2.57 -15.40
CA ILE A 11 3.64 1.32 -14.76
C ILE A 11 3.83 0.14 -15.73
N ASP A 12 3.29 0.23 -16.95
CA ASP A 12 3.42 -0.84 -17.95
C ASP A 12 4.90 -1.12 -18.30
N SER A 13 5.72 -0.07 -18.40
CA SER A 13 7.17 -0.18 -18.64
C SER A 13 7.91 -0.88 -17.48
N LYS A 14 7.61 -0.51 -16.23
CA LYS A 14 8.26 -1.05 -15.03
C LYS A 14 7.98 -2.55 -14.83
N TYR A 15 6.76 -2.99 -15.13
CA TYR A 15 6.38 -4.40 -15.01
C TYR A 15 6.72 -5.24 -16.25
N SER A 16 7.09 -4.63 -17.38
CA SER A 16 7.55 -5.35 -18.58
C SER A 16 8.80 -6.23 -18.38
N HIS A 17 9.67 -5.88 -17.42
CA HIS A 17 10.93 -6.58 -17.15
C HIS A 17 10.81 -7.76 -16.18
N VAL A 18 9.75 -7.77 -15.36
CA VAL A 18 9.44 -8.87 -14.43
C VAL A 18 9.11 -10.15 -15.22
N GLY A 19 8.58 -10.01 -16.44
CA GLY A 19 8.22 -11.11 -17.35
C GLY A 19 9.37 -11.92 -17.97
N LYS A 20 10.64 -11.70 -17.60
CA LYS A 20 11.76 -12.50 -18.16
C LYS A 20 12.01 -13.84 -17.44
N LYS A 21 11.41 -14.09 -16.28
CA LYS A 21 11.57 -15.35 -15.55
C LYS A 21 10.19 -15.88 -15.16
N LEU A 22 9.73 -16.92 -15.89
CA LEU A 22 8.43 -17.63 -15.76
C LEU A 22 7.37 -17.21 -16.78
N LYS A 23 7.66 -17.46 -18.07
CA LYS A 23 6.64 -17.50 -19.12
C LYS A 23 5.68 -18.66 -18.84
N ILE A 24 4.41 -18.36 -18.55
CA ILE A 24 3.17 -19.01 -19.07
C ILE A 24 1.95 -18.75 -18.14
N GLU A 25 2.10 -18.33 -16.87
CA GLU A 25 0.94 -18.02 -16.00
C GLU A 25 0.69 -16.53 -15.67
N GLU A 26 1.60 -15.61 -16.01
CA GLU A 26 1.63 -14.25 -15.43
C GLU A 26 0.93 -13.10 -16.21
N GLU A 27 0.41 -13.31 -17.43
CA GLU A 27 -0.32 -12.25 -18.16
C GLU A 27 -1.55 -11.72 -17.39
N LYS A 28 -2.14 -12.54 -16.51
CA LYS A 28 -3.29 -12.16 -15.68
C LYS A 28 -2.91 -11.32 -14.46
N GLY A 29 -1.70 -11.49 -13.94
CA GLY A 29 -1.24 -10.83 -12.70
C GLY A 29 -1.09 -9.33 -12.90
N GLY A 30 -0.39 -8.91 -13.95
CA GLY A 30 -0.18 -7.49 -14.28
C GLY A 30 -1.50 -6.74 -14.51
N TYR A 31 -2.39 -7.30 -15.33
CA TYR A 31 -3.69 -6.70 -15.62
C TYR A 31 -4.54 -6.52 -14.35
N LEU A 32 -4.57 -7.52 -13.46
CA LEU A 32 -5.30 -7.41 -12.20
C LEU A 32 -4.76 -6.28 -11.32
N TYR A 33 -3.43 -6.12 -11.22
CA TYR A 33 -2.85 -5.02 -10.43
C TYR A 33 -3.21 -3.66 -11.00
N VAL A 34 -3.15 -3.49 -12.32
CA VAL A 34 -3.56 -2.24 -12.99
C VAL A 34 -5.02 -1.93 -12.71
N GLN A 35 -5.92 -2.90 -12.86
CA GLN A 35 -7.34 -2.71 -12.56
C GLN A 35 -7.60 -2.41 -11.07
N LEU A 36 -6.89 -3.09 -10.17
CA LEU A 36 -7.05 -2.87 -8.73
C LEU A 36 -6.60 -1.46 -8.33
N ARG A 37 -5.51 -0.95 -8.90
CA ARG A 37 -5.09 0.45 -8.69
C ARG A 37 -6.12 1.43 -9.21
N LYS A 38 -6.63 1.24 -10.43
CA LYS A 38 -7.68 2.09 -11.01
C LYS A 38 -8.93 2.13 -10.12
N PHE A 39 -9.32 0.99 -9.57
CA PHE A 39 -10.44 0.91 -8.64
C PHE A 39 -10.18 1.66 -7.32
N ILE A 40 -8.98 1.53 -6.75
CA ILE A 40 -8.59 2.26 -5.54
C ILE A 40 -8.61 3.77 -5.80
N ASN A 41 -8.12 4.22 -6.95
CA ASN A 41 -8.13 5.64 -7.31
C ASN A 41 -9.52 6.22 -7.34
N VAL A 42 -10.47 5.53 -7.97
CA VAL A 42 -11.87 5.98 -7.98
C VAL A 42 -12.40 6.08 -6.54
N ILE A 43 -12.10 5.09 -5.68
CA ILE A 43 -12.50 5.15 -4.27
C ILE A 43 -11.87 6.34 -3.54
N ASP A 44 -10.61 6.64 -3.81
CA ASP A 44 -9.88 7.74 -3.17
C ASP A 44 -10.40 9.11 -3.67
N GLU A 45 -10.65 9.27 -4.97
CA GLU A 45 -11.29 10.47 -5.53
C GLU A 45 -12.68 10.72 -4.94
N LEU A 46 -13.48 9.66 -4.80
CA LEU A 46 -14.77 9.75 -4.12
C LEU A 46 -14.61 10.14 -2.64
N ARG A 47 -13.50 9.74 -2.00
CA ARG A 47 -13.21 10.11 -0.62
C ARG A 47 -12.79 11.58 -0.49
N ASP A 48 -12.01 12.07 -1.44
CA ASP A 48 -11.51 13.44 -1.44
C ASP A 48 -12.63 14.46 -1.65
N VAL A 49 -13.69 14.10 -2.38
CA VAL A 49 -14.91 14.94 -2.50
C VAL A 49 -15.90 14.80 -1.34
N GLY A 50 -15.57 14.02 -0.30
CA GLY A 50 -16.39 13.89 0.91
C GLY A 50 -17.53 12.88 0.82
N LEU A 51 -17.60 12.05 -0.23
CA LEU A 51 -18.75 11.16 -0.45
C LEU A 51 -18.92 10.11 0.67
N GLN A 52 -17.83 9.77 1.38
CA GLN A 52 -17.82 8.90 2.56
C GLN A 52 -18.74 9.38 3.70
N GLU A 53 -19.08 10.68 3.75
CA GLU A 53 -19.99 11.24 4.75
C GLU A 53 -21.46 10.90 4.46
N HIS A 54 -21.77 10.56 3.21
CA HIS A 54 -23.13 10.24 2.76
C HIS A 54 -23.34 8.75 2.50
N ILE A 55 -22.32 8.05 2.01
CA ILE A 55 -22.37 6.62 1.74
C ILE A 55 -21.08 5.93 2.19
N SER A 56 -21.15 4.63 2.49
CA SER A 56 -19.95 3.85 2.75
C SER A 56 -19.21 3.58 1.45
N LEU A 57 -17.98 4.08 1.33
CA LEU A 57 -17.10 3.74 0.21
C LEU A 57 -16.51 2.32 0.41
N PRO A 58 -16.30 1.55 -0.67
CA PRO A 58 -15.71 0.22 -0.59
C PRO A 58 -14.32 0.24 0.06
N ARG A 59 -13.98 -0.84 0.77
CA ARG A 59 -12.65 -1.08 1.36
C ARG A 59 -12.10 -2.40 0.84
N ILE A 60 -10.78 -2.46 0.66
CA ILE A 60 -10.08 -3.69 0.29
C ILE A 60 -9.52 -4.33 1.56
N ALA A 61 -9.83 -5.61 1.77
CA ALA A 61 -9.25 -6.41 2.83
C ALA A 61 -8.34 -7.48 2.22
N VAL A 62 -7.11 -7.57 2.69
CA VAL A 62 -6.15 -8.60 2.25
C VAL A 62 -6.05 -9.68 3.33
N LEU A 63 -6.49 -10.89 2.98
CA LEU A 63 -6.55 -12.04 3.88
C LEU A 63 -5.82 -13.23 3.25
N GLY A 64 -5.27 -14.11 4.09
CA GLY A 64 -4.57 -15.30 3.63
C GLY A 64 -3.62 -15.88 4.67
N GLN A 65 -3.15 -17.10 4.41
CA GLN A 65 -2.21 -17.82 5.28
C GLN A 65 -0.90 -17.05 5.48
N GLN A 66 -0.14 -17.36 6.53
CA GLN A 66 1.19 -16.78 6.75
C GLN A 66 2.06 -16.99 5.49
N SER A 67 2.90 -16.00 5.16
CA SER A 67 3.79 -16.04 4.00
C SER A 67 3.12 -16.10 2.61
N SER A 68 1.80 -15.92 2.51
CA SER A 68 1.08 -15.94 1.22
C SER A 68 1.24 -14.68 0.35
N GLY A 69 2.19 -13.79 0.65
CA GLY A 69 2.45 -12.57 -0.13
C GLY A 69 1.51 -11.38 0.15
N LYS A 70 0.74 -11.38 1.25
CA LYS A 70 -0.19 -10.29 1.62
C LYS A 70 0.48 -8.90 1.65
N SER A 71 1.60 -8.79 2.36
CA SER A 71 2.37 -7.55 2.45
C SER A 71 2.91 -7.14 1.08
N SER A 72 3.36 -8.09 0.27
CA SER A 72 3.85 -7.82 -1.09
C SER A 72 2.75 -7.30 -2.01
N VAL A 73 1.52 -7.83 -1.91
CA VAL A 73 0.36 -7.30 -2.65
C VAL A 73 0.07 -5.84 -2.24
N LEU A 74 0.05 -5.54 -0.94
CA LEU A 74 -0.16 -4.18 -0.43
C LEU A 74 0.96 -3.22 -0.87
N GLU A 75 2.22 -3.62 -0.71
CA GLU A 75 3.39 -2.82 -1.13
C GLU A 75 3.40 -2.59 -2.63
N ASN A 76 3.03 -3.59 -3.42
CA ASN A 76 2.86 -3.42 -4.86
C ASN A 76 1.78 -2.39 -5.15
N ILE A 77 0.58 -2.51 -4.57
CA ILE A 77 -0.53 -1.55 -4.77
C ILE A 77 -0.14 -0.11 -4.41
N VAL A 78 0.69 0.09 -3.39
CA VAL A 78 1.17 1.43 -3.01
C VAL A 78 2.39 1.86 -3.83
N GLY A 79 3.16 0.91 -4.35
CA GLY A 79 4.44 1.16 -5.02
C GLY A 79 5.58 1.48 -4.05
N ILE A 80 5.38 1.28 -2.74
CA ILE A 80 6.33 1.66 -1.70
C ILE A 80 6.54 0.50 -0.72
N ASP A 81 7.81 0.15 -0.51
CA ASP A 81 8.21 -0.87 0.46
C ASP A 81 8.28 -0.26 1.87
N MET A 82 7.32 -0.64 2.72
CA MET A 82 7.14 0.00 4.04
C MET A 82 6.55 -0.94 5.08
N LEU A 83 6.16 -2.17 4.71
CA LEU A 83 5.59 -3.10 5.66
C LEU A 83 6.71 -3.93 6.32
N PRO A 84 6.50 -4.41 7.56
CA PRO A 84 7.44 -5.27 8.26
C PRO A 84 7.76 -6.55 7.46
N ARG A 85 9.02 -6.99 7.50
CA ARG A 85 9.49 -8.23 6.86
C ARG A 85 10.25 -9.08 7.87
N GLY A 86 10.01 -10.39 7.89
CA GLY A 86 10.70 -11.31 8.81
C GLY A 86 10.29 -12.76 8.61
N ALA A 87 11.03 -13.67 9.25
CA ALA A 87 10.76 -15.11 9.23
C ALA A 87 9.58 -15.51 10.15
N GLY A 88 9.14 -14.62 11.05
CA GLY A 88 8.03 -14.79 11.99
C GLY A 88 6.68 -14.23 11.50
N LEU A 89 5.80 -13.87 12.43
CA LEU A 89 4.49 -13.32 12.08
C LEU A 89 4.62 -11.82 11.80
N CYS A 90 4.75 -11.45 10.51
CA CYS A 90 4.99 -10.05 10.13
C CYS A 90 3.84 -9.08 10.46
N THR A 91 2.60 -9.57 10.63
CA THR A 91 1.43 -8.72 10.89
C THR A 91 0.66 -9.27 12.08
N ARG A 92 0.99 -8.76 13.27
CA ARG A 92 0.34 -9.12 14.56
C ARG A 92 -0.77 -8.16 14.96
N ARG A 93 -0.82 -6.99 14.32
CA ARG A 93 -1.85 -5.97 14.51
C ARG A 93 -2.54 -5.69 13.17
N PRO A 94 -3.88 -5.69 13.10
CA PRO A 94 -4.58 -5.27 11.89
C PRO A 94 -4.12 -3.88 11.46
N LEU A 95 -3.72 -3.74 10.20
CA LEU A 95 -3.25 -2.49 9.63
C LEU A 95 -4.34 -1.89 8.74
N GLU A 96 -4.84 -0.71 9.09
CA GLU A 96 -5.67 0.10 8.19
C GLU A 96 -4.75 1.06 7.43
N MET A 97 -4.74 0.93 6.10
CA MET A 97 -4.00 1.83 5.22
C MET A 97 -4.99 2.75 4.50
N ARG A 98 -4.81 4.06 4.68
CA ARG A 98 -5.52 5.08 3.90
C ARG A 98 -4.56 5.69 2.90
N LEU A 99 -4.96 5.63 1.64
CA LEU A 99 -4.21 6.10 0.49
C LEU A 99 -4.76 7.47 0.10
N ASN A 100 -3.86 8.44 -0.07
CA ASN A 100 -4.18 9.80 -0.47
C ASN A 100 -3.33 10.12 -1.70
N HIS A 101 -3.99 10.49 -2.80
CA HIS A 101 -3.30 10.82 -4.03
C HIS A 101 -2.70 12.23 -3.95
N LEU A 102 -1.44 12.36 -4.35
CA LEU A 102 -0.76 13.66 -4.47
C LEU A 102 -0.75 14.08 -5.93
N TYR A 103 -1.39 15.21 -6.25
CA TYR A 103 -1.54 15.73 -7.62
C TYR A 103 -0.37 16.61 -8.09
N GLU A 104 0.54 16.99 -7.19
CA GLU A 104 1.67 17.87 -7.53
C GLU A 104 2.86 17.04 -8.05
N ASP A 105 3.45 17.46 -9.17
CA ASP A 105 4.53 16.73 -9.84
C ASP A 105 5.78 16.54 -8.96
N ASP A 106 6.07 17.50 -8.08
CA ASP A 106 7.21 17.50 -7.17
C ASP A 106 6.88 16.99 -5.76
N ALA A 107 5.66 16.48 -5.53
CA ALA A 107 5.27 16.00 -4.23
C ALA A 107 6.02 14.74 -3.84
N LYS A 108 6.75 14.82 -2.72
CA LYS A 108 7.38 13.65 -2.10
C LYS A 108 6.35 12.82 -1.36
N ALA A 109 6.39 11.50 -1.55
CA ALA A 109 5.56 10.58 -0.79
C ALA A 109 5.84 10.68 0.72
N TRP A 110 4.79 10.52 1.52
CA TRP A 110 4.86 10.61 2.98
C TRP A 110 3.81 9.73 3.66
N ALA A 111 4.06 9.35 4.91
CA ALA A 111 3.10 8.66 5.76
C ALA A 111 2.90 9.42 7.08
N THR A 112 1.74 9.22 7.70
CA THR A 112 1.40 9.69 9.06
C THR A 112 0.78 8.52 9.80
N PHE A 113 0.84 8.56 11.13
CA PHE A 113 0.18 7.59 12.00
C PHE A 113 -0.83 8.32 12.87
N ASP A 114 -2.00 7.73 13.10
CA ASP A 114 -3.02 8.33 13.96
C ASP A 114 -2.51 8.45 15.41
N GLU A 115 -1.64 7.52 15.84
CA GLU A 115 -0.96 7.55 17.14
C GLU A 115 0.13 8.61 17.25
N ILE A 116 0.56 9.21 16.13
CA ILE A 116 1.60 10.23 16.07
C ILE A 116 1.09 11.42 15.25
N PRO A 117 0.15 12.20 15.82
CA PRO A 117 -0.48 13.29 15.10
C PRO A 117 0.55 14.38 14.76
N GLY A 118 0.47 14.88 13.53
CA GLY A 118 1.29 16.00 13.05
C GLY A 118 2.67 15.62 12.52
N GLU A 119 3.12 14.36 12.67
CA GLU A 119 4.42 13.93 12.13
C GLU A 119 4.27 13.27 10.75
N LYS A 120 4.94 13.84 9.75
CA LYS A 120 5.05 13.26 8.39
C LYS A 120 6.37 12.54 8.22
N PHE A 121 6.31 11.26 7.89
CA PHE A 121 7.46 10.41 7.60
C PHE A 121 7.68 10.33 6.09
N THR A 122 8.83 10.78 5.60
CA THR A 122 9.25 10.65 4.19
C THR A 122 10.23 9.50 3.96
N ASP A 123 10.83 8.98 5.03
CA ASP A 123 11.67 7.79 5.02
C ASP A 123 10.83 6.56 5.36
N PHE A 124 10.55 5.73 4.37
CA PHE A 124 9.69 4.55 4.53
C PHE A 124 10.34 3.41 5.31
N ASN A 125 11.67 3.43 5.52
CA ASN A 125 12.28 2.54 6.51
C ASN A 125 11.86 2.93 7.93
N LYS A 126 11.74 4.23 8.22
CA LYS A 126 11.20 4.69 9.52
C LYS A 126 9.73 4.36 9.66
N VAL A 127 8.96 4.44 8.57
CA VAL A 127 7.55 3.99 8.56
C VAL A 127 7.48 2.51 8.94
N ARG A 128 8.29 1.66 8.30
CA ARG A 128 8.37 0.22 8.63
C ARG A 128 8.69 -0.02 10.11
N MET A 129 9.78 0.57 10.59
CA MET A 129 10.20 0.45 11.98
C MET A 129 9.11 0.94 12.94
N LYS A 130 8.39 2.00 12.56
CA LYS A 130 7.31 2.53 13.40
C LYS A 130 6.10 1.59 13.44
N ILE A 131 5.75 0.94 12.33
CA ILE A 131 4.71 -0.10 12.31
C ILE A 131 5.08 -1.24 13.26
N GLU A 132 6.34 -1.70 13.25
CA GLU A 132 6.84 -2.73 14.18
C GLU A 132 6.74 -2.26 15.64
N GLU A 133 7.27 -1.07 15.94
CA GLU A 133 7.23 -0.50 17.30
C GLU A 133 5.80 -0.34 17.83
N LEU A 134 4.88 0.19 17.02
CA LEU A 134 3.47 0.36 17.38
C LEU A 134 2.73 -0.97 17.48
N THR A 135 3.19 -2.00 16.76
CA THR A 135 2.67 -3.36 16.88
C THR A 135 3.13 -3.98 18.19
N ASP A 136 4.42 -3.88 18.52
CA ASP A 136 5.00 -4.43 19.73
C ASP A 136 4.40 -3.84 21.01
N LYS A 137 4.11 -2.54 20.99
CA LYS A 137 3.46 -1.85 22.11
C LYS A 137 2.08 -2.40 22.46
N VAL A 138 1.36 -2.95 21.49
CA VAL A 138 -0.03 -3.43 21.65
C VAL A 138 -0.10 -4.96 21.74
N ALA A 139 0.69 -5.66 20.91
CA ALA A 139 0.66 -7.11 20.76
C ALA A 139 1.80 -7.83 21.51
N GLY A 140 2.67 -7.09 22.21
CA GLY A 140 3.89 -7.62 22.83
C GLY A 140 5.02 -7.79 21.83
N THR A 141 6.24 -8.06 22.29
CA THR A 141 7.35 -8.48 21.42
C THR A 141 7.25 -9.97 21.13
N GLU A 142 7.77 -10.42 19.97
CA GLU A 142 8.03 -11.86 19.76
C GLU A 142 9.18 -12.37 20.63
#